data_AF-A0A6N6S1H8-F1
#
_entry.id   AF-A0A6N6S1H8-F1
#
_cell.length_a   1.000
_cell.length_b   1.000
_cell.length_c   1.000
_cell.angle_alpha   90.00
_cell.angle_beta   90.00
_cell.angle_gamma   90.00
#
_symmetry.space_group_name_H-M   'P 1'
#
loop_
_entity.id
_entity.type
_entity.pdbx_description
1 polymer ?
#
loop_
_entity_poly.entity_id
_entity_poly.type
_entity_poly.pdbx_seq_one_letter_code
_entity_poly.pdbx_strand_id
1 'polypeptide(L)'
;MLHSECPNAMALPGGVIIVTSGILKTMKSESELVAVLAHEMGHIEMSHCFDSVKYEILTKKILHNNLGAIADFAWNLLIRHSFSKTQEDEADKYGFQLLTNSQYDPSAMAKAFRNLKEASGRQYEGPPNPIRDYFMSHPPLEQRIAKFSAEAQAWWNNRNGERRYIGVENLKENMDLSLKDFGDSEWISNYSN
;
A
#
# COMPACT_ATOMS: atom_id res chain seq x y z
N MET A 1 3.53 -14.13 -0.61
CA MET A 1 2.08 -13.91 -0.50
C MET A 1 1.53 -14.75 0.63
N LEU A 2 0.66 -14.20 1.47
CA LEU A 2 -0.01 -14.90 2.57
C LEU A 2 -1.48 -15.17 2.23
N HIS A 3 -1.96 -16.39 2.50
CA HIS A 3 -3.37 -16.71 2.35
C HIS A 3 -4.14 -16.18 3.57
N SER A 4 -4.84 -15.07 3.38
CA SER A 4 -5.70 -14.43 4.38
C SER A 4 -6.77 -13.61 3.67
N GLU A 5 -8.02 -13.71 4.13
CA GLU A 5 -9.13 -12.89 3.62
C GLU A 5 -9.03 -11.43 4.06
N CYS A 6 -8.25 -11.14 5.11
CA CYS A 6 -8.03 -9.78 5.57
C CYS A 6 -7.10 -9.01 4.60
N PRO A 7 -7.51 -7.86 4.05
CA PRO A 7 -6.69 -7.08 3.13
C PRO A 7 -5.49 -6.48 3.85
N ASN A 8 -4.27 -6.80 3.39
CA ASN A 8 -3.05 -6.29 4.00
C ASN A 8 -1.84 -6.34 3.05
N ALA A 9 -0.92 -5.41 3.24
CA ALA A 9 0.43 -5.41 2.69
C ALA A 9 1.41 -4.89 3.77
N MET A 10 2.65 -5.35 3.78
CA MET A 10 3.63 -4.89 4.78
C MET A 10 5.05 -4.97 4.24
N ALA A 11 5.74 -3.85 4.32
CA ALA A 11 7.19 -3.75 4.16
C ALA A 11 7.93 -4.31 5.37
N LEU A 12 9.00 -5.06 5.12
CA LEU A 12 9.91 -5.58 6.12
C LEU A 12 11.35 -5.13 5.85
N PRO A 13 12.21 -5.09 6.89
CA PRO A 13 13.64 -4.86 6.71
C PRO A 13 14.25 -5.82 5.67
N GLY A 14 15.18 -5.31 4.87
CA GLY A 14 15.78 -6.08 3.78
C GLY A 14 15.02 -6.01 2.45
N GLY A 15 14.02 -5.15 2.34
CA GLY A 15 13.36 -4.85 1.05
C GLY A 15 12.26 -5.83 0.66
N VAL A 16 11.70 -6.56 1.63
CA VAL A 16 10.66 -7.56 1.39
C VAL A 16 9.30 -6.93 1.62
N ILE A 17 8.38 -7.08 0.65
CA ILE A 17 6.98 -6.72 0.81
C ILE A 17 6.14 -8.00 0.87
N ILE A 18 5.35 -8.13 1.93
CA ILE A 18 4.40 -9.23 2.10
C ILE A 18 3.00 -8.73 1.75
N VAL A 19 2.28 -9.46 0.89
CA VAL A 19 0.89 -9.16 0.51
C VAL A 19 -0.04 -10.31 0.85
N THR A 20 -1.29 -10.03 1.21
CA THR A 20 -2.33 -11.05 1.44
C THR A 20 -3.18 -11.32 0.20
N SER A 21 -3.84 -12.48 0.14
CA SER A 21 -4.90 -12.70 -0.87
C SER A 21 -6.05 -11.69 -0.75
N GLY A 22 -6.35 -11.22 0.46
CA GLY A 22 -7.40 -10.23 0.70
C GLY A 22 -7.13 -8.88 0.04
N ILE A 23 -5.86 -8.44 -0.04
CA ILE A 23 -5.55 -7.15 -0.69
C ILE A 23 -5.83 -7.21 -2.19
N LEU A 24 -5.51 -8.33 -2.84
CA LEU A 24 -5.80 -8.54 -4.26
C LEU A 24 -7.31 -8.55 -4.55
N LYS A 25 -8.13 -9.11 -3.65
CA LYS A 25 -9.59 -9.09 -3.77
C LYS A 25 -10.21 -7.71 -3.48
N THR A 26 -9.47 -6.84 -2.81
CA THR A 26 -9.97 -5.52 -2.36
C THR A 26 -9.68 -4.44 -3.39
N MET A 27 -8.52 -4.50 -4.05
CA MET A 27 -8.18 -3.58 -5.14
C MET A 27 -9.00 -3.93 -6.38
N LYS A 28 -9.48 -2.90 -7.08
CA LYS A 28 -10.33 -3.03 -8.27
C LYS A 28 -9.54 -2.88 -9.57
N SER A 29 -8.30 -2.42 -9.49
CA SER A 29 -7.38 -2.31 -10.62
C SER A 29 -5.92 -2.46 -10.19
N GLU A 30 -5.06 -2.77 -11.15
CA GLU A 30 -3.62 -2.86 -10.92
C GLU A 30 -3.05 -1.54 -10.39
N SER A 31 -3.49 -0.40 -10.93
CA SER A 31 -3.04 0.91 -10.46
C SER A 31 -3.31 1.12 -8.96
N GLU A 32 -4.44 0.62 -8.45
CA GLU A 32 -4.78 0.68 -7.03
C GLU A 32 -3.89 -0.26 -6.20
N LEU A 33 -3.59 -1.47 -6.71
CA LEU A 33 -2.64 -2.37 -6.07
C LEU A 33 -1.23 -1.80 -6.04
N VAL A 34 -0.77 -1.22 -7.15
CA VAL A 34 0.52 -0.53 -7.26
C VAL A 34 0.58 0.63 -6.29
N ALA A 35 -0.52 1.36 -6.05
CA ALA A 35 -0.55 2.42 -5.05
C ALA A 35 -0.23 1.90 -3.63
N VAL A 36 -0.80 0.75 -3.25
CA VAL A 36 -0.51 0.10 -1.96
C VAL A 36 0.95 -0.36 -1.91
N LEU A 37 1.43 -1.02 -2.96
CA LEU A 37 2.83 -1.48 -3.02
C LEU A 37 3.82 -0.32 -2.99
N ALA A 38 3.51 0.79 -3.66
CA ALA A 38 4.36 1.97 -3.70
C ALA A 38 4.45 2.64 -2.32
N HIS A 39 3.37 2.62 -1.53
CA HIS A 39 3.41 3.04 -0.14
C HIS A 39 4.34 2.15 0.70
N GLU A 40 4.25 0.81 0.56
CA GLU A 40 5.19 -0.11 1.22
C GLU A 40 6.65 0.11 0.79
N MET A 41 6.88 0.37 -0.50
CA MET A 41 8.21 0.74 -1.00
C MET A 41 8.70 2.03 -0.34
N GLY A 42 7.84 3.01 -0.10
CA GLY A 42 8.18 4.23 0.62
C GLY A 42 8.72 3.97 2.03
N HIS A 43 8.13 3.02 2.76
CA HIS A 43 8.65 2.60 4.07
C HIS A 43 10.03 1.94 3.99
N ILE A 44 10.31 1.22 2.91
CA ILE A 44 11.62 0.60 2.67
C ILE A 44 12.65 1.67 2.33
N GLU A 45 12.38 2.52 1.34
CA GLU A 45 13.29 3.55 0.85
C GLU A 45 13.68 4.55 1.93
N MET A 46 12.73 4.94 2.78
CA MET A 46 12.99 5.84 3.91
C MET A 46 13.50 5.11 5.16
N SER A 47 13.82 3.81 5.05
CA SER A 47 14.34 2.98 6.14
C SER A 47 13.44 2.92 7.39
N HIS A 48 12.15 3.19 7.27
CA HIS A 48 11.20 3.17 8.39
C HIS A 48 11.15 1.80 9.07
N CYS A 49 11.23 0.72 8.28
CA CYS A 49 11.26 -0.65 8.79
C CYS A 49 12.47 -0.90 9.72
N PHE A 50 13.60 -0.22 9.50
CA PHE A 50 14.79 -0.36 10.34
C PHE A 50 14.67 0.38 11.65
N ASP A 51 13.91 1.47 11.73
CA ASP A 51 13.71 2.18 12.98
C ASP A 51 12.99 1.30 14.00
N SER A 52 11.97 0.54 13.57
CA SER A 52 11.31 -0.49 14.38
C SER A 52 12.29 -1.53 14.92
N VAL A 53 13.23 -1.99 14.10
CA VAL A 53 14.29 -2.93 14.49
C VAL A 53 15.25 -2.30 15.51
N LYS A 54 15.71 -1.05 15.28
CA LYS A 54 16.60 -0.35 16.21
C LYS A 54 15.95 -0.21 17.57
N TYR A 55 14.67 0.20 17.62
CA TYR A 55 13.93 0.28 18.88
C TYR A 55 13.90 -1.07 19.59
N GLU A 56 13.66 -2.17 18.88
CA GLU A 56 13.58 -3.47 19.52
C GLU A 56 14.94 -4.00 20.00
N ILE A 57 16.02 -3.82 19.23
CA ILE A 57 17.39 -4.15 19.65
C ILE A 57 17.83 -3.33 20.88
N LEU A 58 17.49 -2.04 20.91
CA LEU A 58 17.88 -1.14 22.00
C LEU A 58 17.08 -1.38 23.28
N THR A 59 15.81 -1.76 23.16
CA THR A 59 14.90 -1.95 24.32
C THR A 59 14.92 -3.37 24.87
N LYS A 60 15.17 -4.37 24.03
CA LYS A 60 15.35 -5.77 24.44
C LYS A 60 16.77 -6.16 24.10
N LYS A 61 17.58 -6.43 25.12
CA LYS A 61 18.88 -7.09 24.98
C LYS A 61 18.73 -8.39 24.17
N ILE A 62 18.79 -8.34 22.84
CA ILE A 62 18.91 -9.50 21.95
C ILE A 62 20.33 -10.03 22.15
N LEU A 63 20.55 -10.65 23.31
CA LEU A 63 21.83 -11.18 23.76
C LEU A 63 21.74 -12.68 24.09
N HIS A 64 20.63 -13.35 23.73
CA HIS A 64 20.44 -14.77 24.02
C HIS A 64 20.15 -15.59 22.76
N ASN A 65 21.09 -16.48 22.43
CA ASN A 65 21.14 -17.33 21.24
C ASN A 65 20.23 -18.57 21.36
N ASN A 66 18.93 -18.40 21.61
CA ASN A 66 17.99 -19.51 21.50
C ASN A 66 16.85 -19.20 20.51
N LEU A 67 16.33 -20.27 19.89
CA LEU A 67 15.34 -20.18 18.82
C LEU A 67 14.05 -19.47 19.26
N GLY A 68 13.68 -19.59 20.54
CA GLY A 68 12.53 -18.89 21.12
C GLY A 68 12.68 -17.38 21.12
N ALA A 69 13.84 -16.85 21.52
CA ALA A 69 14.09 -15.41 21.51
C ALA A 69 14.06 -14.80 20.09
N ILE A 70 14.54 -15.56 19.09
CA ILE A 70 14.49 -15.16 17.68
C ILE A 70 13.04 -15.15 17.18
N ALA A 71 12.25 -16.17 17.53
CA ALA A 71 10.83 -16.25 17.17
C ALA A 71 10.03 -15.10 17.82
N ASP A 72 10.26 -14.81 19.10
CA ASP A 72 9.62 -13.70 19.80
C ASP A 72 10.01 -12.36 19.19
N PHE A 73 11.27 -12.15 18.82
CA PHE A 73 11.71 -10.96 18.11
C PHE A 73 10.99 -10.80 16.78
N ALA A 74 10.96 -11.84 15.95
CA ALA A 74 10.26 -11.81 14.67
C ALA A 74 8.76 -11.53 14.83
N TRP A 75 8.12 -12.16 15.81
CA TRP A 75 6.71 -11.94 16.13
C TRP A 75 6.43 -10.50 16.58
N ASN A 76 7.27 -9.95 17.45
CA ASN A 76 7.13 -8.58 17.92
C ASN A 76 7.36 -7.57 16.80
N LEU A 77 8.34 -7.82 15.91
CA LEU A 77 8.57 -6.98 14.74
C LEU A 77 7.33 -6.95 13.81
N LEU A 78 6.65 -8.09 13.63
CA LEU A 78 5.45 -8.19 12.79
C LEU A 78 4.22 -7.51 13.43
N ILE A 79 4.06 -7.61 14.76
CA ILE A 79 2.87 -7.06 15.45
C ILE A 79 3.02 -5.59 15.84
N ARG A 80 4.22 -5.16 16.20
CA ARG A 80 4.53 -3.76 16.57
C ARG A 80 4.97 -2.92 15.39
N HIS A 81 4.82 -3.43 14.17
CA HIS A 81 5.11 -2.70 12.95
C HIS A 81 4.08 -1.57 12.80
N SER A 82 4.38 -0.45 13.44
CA SER A 82 3.57 0.75 13.42
C SER A 82 4.50 1.93 13.23
N PHE A 83 4.30 2.65 12.13
CA PHE A 83 5.05 3.85 11.82
C PHE A 83 4.41 5.10 12.45
N SER A 84 5.25 6.09 12.68
CA SER A 84 4.79 7.41 13.12
C SER A 84 3.99 8.11 12.01
N LYS A 85 3.20 9.12 12.39
CA LYS A 85 2.46 9.94 11.42
C LYS A 85 3.37 10.54 10.33
N THR A 86 4.57 10.99 10.71
CA THR A 86 5.53 11.54 9.75
C THR A 86 5.99 10.50 8.75
N GLN A 87 6.29 9.29 9.22
CA GLN A 87 6.71 8.18 8.37
C GLN A 87 5.59 7.75 7.41
N GLU A 88 4.34 7.74 7.88
CA GLU A 88 3.15 7.52 7.03
C GLU A 88 3.00 8.61 5.97
N ASP A 89 3.12 9.88 6.36
CA ASP A 89 3.02 11.01 5.42
C ASP A 89 4.13 10.97 4.36
N GLU A 90 5.33 10.51 4.71
CA GLU A 90 6.47 10.30 3.80
C GLU A 90 6.24 9.14 2.84
N ALA A 91 5.79 7.98 3.34
CA ALA A 91 5.46 6.82 2.51
C ALA A 91 4.29 7.11 1.56
N ASP A 92 3.29 7.85 2.04
CA ASP A 92 2.18 8.35 1.24
C ASP A 92 2.64 9.26 0.10
N LYS A 93 3.49 10.24 0.42
CA LYS A 93 4.05 11.13 -0.59
C LYS A 93 4.87 10.36 -1.62
N TYR A 94 5.70 9.41 -1.17
CA TYR A 94 6.48 8.55 -2.06
C TYR A 94 5.58 7.74 -2.99
N GLY A 95 4.53 7.10 -2.46
CA GLY A 95 3.58 6.31 -3.24
C GLY A 95 2.88 7.14 -4.32
N PHE A 96 2.38 8.33 -3.98
CA PHE A 96 1.77 9.23 -4.95
C PHE A 96 2.77 9.72 -6.02
N GLN A 97 4.00 10.02 -5.63
CA GLN A 97 5.06 10.41 -6.57
C GLN A 97 5.41 9.28 -7.52
N LEU A 98 5.46 8.03 -7.06
CA LEU A 98 5.71 6.88 -7.92
C LEU A 98 4.61 6.71 -8.98
N LEU A 99 3.33 6.83 -8.57
CA LEU A 99 2.21 6.77 -9.52
C LEU A 99 2.30 7.89 -10.56
N THR A 100 2.51 9.13 -10.12
CA THR A 100 2.53 10.30 -11.01
C THR A 100 3.75 10.36 -11.93
N ASN A 101 4.87 9.75 -11.53
CA ASN A 101 6.08 9.62 -12.34
C ASN A 101 6.10 8.35 -13.20
N SER A 102 5.09 7.49 -13.07
CA SER A 102 4.89 6.30 -13.91
C SER A 102 3.63 6.44 -14.76
N GLN A 103 3.27 5.42 -15.52
CA GLN A 103 2.09 5.50 -16.41
C GLN A 103 0.76 5.27 -15.67
N TYR A 104 0.76 4.99 -14.38
CA TYR A 104 -0.45 4.65 -13.63
C TYR A 104 -1.36 5.87 -13.35
N ASP A 105 -2.66 5.60 -13.17
CA ASP A 105 -3.66 6.60 -12.77
C ASP A 105 -3.29 7.26 -11.41
N PRO A 106 -3.07 8.58 -11.36
CA PRO A 106 -2.80 9.31 -10.11
C PRO A 106 -3.93 9.19 -9.08
N SER A 107 -5.15 8.95 -9.53
CA SER A 107 -6.32 8.79 -8.66
C SER A 107 -6.32 7.45 -7.92
N ALA A 108 -5.46 6.51 -8.32
CA ALA A 108 -5.44 5.15 -7.81
C ALA A 108 -5.15 5.08 -6.31
N MET A 109 -4.31 5.97 -5.78
CA MET A 109 -4.03 6.02 -4.35
C MET A 109 -5.26 6.35 -3.51
N ALA A 110 -6.04 7.35 -3.92
CA ALA A 110 -7.28 7.70 -3.25
C ALA A 110 -8.35 6.58 -3.38
N LYS A 111 -8.40 5.91 -4.52
CA LYS A 111 -9.29 4.75 -4.76
C LYS A 111 -8.89 3.56 -3.88
N ALA A 112 -7.60 3.24 -3.77
CA ALA A 112 -7.09 2.19 -2.90
C ALA A 112 -7.49 2.43 -1.43
N PHE A 113 -7.31 3.65 -0.90
CA PHE A 113 -7.76 3.99 0.45
C PHE A 113 -9.27 3.88 0.64
N ARG A 114 -10.05 4.26 -0.38
CA ARG A 114 -11.51 4.08 -0.35
C ARG A 114 -11.90 2.61 -0.28
N ASN A 115 -11.25 1.75 -1.06
CA ASN A 115 -11.51 0.31 -1.05
C ASN A 115 -11.12 -0.32 0.29
N LEU A 116 -9.98 0.08 0.87
CA LEU A 116 -9.57 -0.34 2.22
C LEU A 116 -10.59 0.09 3.27
N LYS A 117 -11.09 1.33 3.18
CA LYS A 117 -12.15 1.84 4.06
C LYS A 117 -13.46 1.05 3.90
N GLU A 118 -13.88 0.74 2.67
CA GLU A 118 -15.07 -0.08 2.43
C GLU A 118 -14.91 -1.51 2.97
N ALA A 119 -13.74 -2.12 2.78
CA ALA A 119 -13.43 -3.44 3.32
C ALA A 119 -13.37 -3.43 4.85
N SER A 120 -12.94 -2.32 5.45
CA SER A 120 -12.87 -2.13 6.91
C SER A 120 -14.24 -2.08 7.59
N GLY A 121 -15.26 -1.55 6.89
CA GLY A 121 -16.64 -1.49 7.39
C GLY A 121 -17.38 -2.83 7.30
N ARG A 122 -16.82 -3.83 6.61
CA ARG A 122 -17.34 -5.19 6.60
C ARG A 122 -16.81 -5.91 7.84
N GLN A 123 -17.73 -6.40 8.65
CA GLN A 123 -17.42 -7.04 9.93
C GLN A 123 -16.53 -8.28 9.70
N TYR A 124 -15.24 -8.17 10.01
CA TYR A 124 -14.32 -9.31 10.03
C TYR A 124 -14.46 -10.02 11.37
N GLU A 125 -15.01 -11.22 11.36
CA GLU A 125 -15.26 -12.06 12.55
C GLU A 125 -14.02 -12.86 13.02
N GLY A 126 -12.85 -12.65 12.41
CA GLY A 126 -11.61 -13.31 12.80
C GLY A 126 -10.88 -12.62 13.97
N PRO A 127 -9.78 -13.22 14.46
CA PRO A 127 -9.01 -12.66 15.56
C PRO A 127 -8.45 -11.26 15.23
N PRO A 128 -8.21 -10.39 16.24
CA PRO A 128 -7.61 -9.08 16.05
C PRO A 128 -6.34 -9.16 15.20
N ASN A 129 -6.29 -8.37 14.12
CA ASN A 129 -5.13 -8.31 13.23
C ASN A 129 -4.46 -6.95 13.43
N PRO A 130 -3.37 -6.88 14.21
CA PRO A 130 -2.73 -5.61 14.58
C PRO A 130 -2.21 -4.82 13.37
N ILE A 131 -1.93 -5.49 12.24
CA ILE A 131 -1.49 -4.85 11.00
C ILE A 131 -2.68 -4.28 10.22
N ARG A 132 -3.84 -4.97 10.22
CA ARG A 132 -5.12 -4.42 9.73
C ARG A 132 -5.47 -3.16 10.51
N ASP A 133 -5.40 -3.26 11.83
CA ASP A 133 -5.72 -2.16 12.74
C ASP A 133 -4.74 -0.99 12.54
N TYR A 134 -3.54 -1.21 12.02
CA TYR A 134 -2.55 -0.19 11.70
C TYR A 134 -2.95 0.68 10.49
N PHE A 135 -3.21 0.09 9.30
CA PHE A 135 -3.70 0.84 8.12
C PHE A 135 -5.02 1.57 8.40
N MET A 136 -5.82 1.03 9.33
CA MET A 136 -7.07 1.63 9.78
C MET A 136 -6.88 2.78 10.75
N SER A 137 -5.80 2.78 11.57
CA SER A 137 -5.71 3.67 12.73
C SER A 137 -5.02 4.98 12.43
N HIS A 138 -3.98 5.07 11.58
CA HIS A 138 -3.30 6.34 11.32
C HIS A 138 -2.60 6.43 9.95
N PRO A 139 -2.65 7.61 9.27
CA PRO A 139 -3.64 8.67 9.44
C PRO A 139 -5.05 8.22 8.98
N PRO A 140 -6.14 8.88 9.42
CA PRO A 140 -7.50 8.45 9.08
C PRO A 140 -7.71 8.36 7.56
N LEU A 141 -8.26 7.23 7.10
CA LEU A 141 -8.44 6.97 5.66
C LEU A 141 -9.23 8.07 4.94
N GLU A 142 -10.21 8.69 5.60
CA GLU A 142 -10.98 9.81 5.02
C GLU A 142 -10.11 11.01 4.66
N GLN A 143 -9.14 11.34 5.52
CA GLN A 143 -8.22 12.45 5.27
C GLN A 143 -7.28 12.13 4.11
N ARG A 144 -6.77 10.89 4.05
CA ARG A 144 -5.93 10.41 2.94
C ARG A 144 -6.71 10.39 1.62
N ILE A 145 -7.95 9.90 1.63
CA ILE A 145 -8.85 9.91 0.47
C ILE A 145 -9.05 11.33 -0.03
N ALA A 146 -9.41 12.27 0.85
CA ALA A 146 -9.63 13.68 0.47
C ALA A 146 -8.36 14.32 -0.10
N LYS A 147 -7.22 14.14 0.58
CA LYS A 147 -5.90 14.66 0.16
C LYS A 147 -5.54 14.17 -1.25
N PHE A 148 -5.49 12.85 -1.45
CA PHE A 148 -5.03 12.29 -2.72
C PHE A 148 -6.06 12.40 -3.85
N SER A 149 -7.35 12.55 -3.53
CA SER A 149 -8.34 12.94 -4.55
C SER A 149 -8.06 14.36 -5.06
N ALA A 150 -7.77 15.29 -4.17
CA ALA A 150 -7.44 16.68 -4.54
C ALA A 150 -6.09 16.76 -5.29
N GLU A 151 -5.06 16.04 -4.84
CA GLU A 151 -3.75 15.99 -5.52
C GLU A 151 -3.87 15.36 -6.92
N ALA A 152 -4.62 14.26 -7.06
CA ALA A 152 -4.88 13.66 -8.38
C ALA A 152 -5.64 14.61 -9.30
N GLN A 153 -6.67 15.30 -8.80
CA GLN A 153 -7.42 16.29 -9.57
C GLN A 153 -6.52 17.46 -10.02
N ALA A 154 -5.71 17.99 -9.12
CA ALA A 154 -4.75 19.04 -9.45
C ALA A 154 -3.71 18.55 -10.47
N TRP A 155 -3.28 17.30 -10.38
CA TRP A 155 -2.36 16.69 -11.35
C TRP A 155 -2.97 16.64 -12.75
N TRP A 156 -4.25 16.23 -12.87
CA TRP A 156 -4.98 16.17 -14.14
C TRP A 156 -5.25 17.55 -14.72
N ASN A 157 -5.67 18.52 -13.91
CA ASN A 157 -5.98 19.89 -14.36
C ASN A 157 -4.79 20.58 -15.02
N ASN A 158 -3.56 20.19 -14.68
CA ASN A 158 -2.34 20.79 -15.19
C ASN A 158 -1.75 20.06 -16.42
N ARG A 159 -2.44 19.05 -16.97
CA ARG A 159 -1.91 18.27 -18.10
C ARG A 159 -3.02 17.94 -19.08
N ASN A 160 -2.99 18.45 -20.30
CA ASN A 160 -4.02 18.13 -21.29
C ASN A 160 -3.60 16.96 -22.18
N GLY A 161 -4.53 16.02 -22.42
CA GLY A 161 -4.33 14.91 -23.37
C GLY A 161 -3.47 13.77 -22.85
N GLU A 162 -3.26 13.71 -21.53
CA GLU A 162 -2.59 12.60 -20.88
C GLU A 162 -3.47 11.36 -20.86
N ARG A 163 -2.84 10.19 -21.05
CA ARG A 163 -3.47 8.88 -20.93
C ARG A 163 -2.71 8.07 -19.88
N ARG A 164 -3.43 7.53 -18.89
CA ARG A 164 -2.86 6.82 -17.75
C ARG A 164 -3.50 5.44 -17.61
N TYR A 165 -2.68 4.47 -17.25
CA TYR A 165 -3.04 3.07 -17.15
C TYR A 165 -3.77 2.76 -15.83
N ILE A 166 -4.83 1.96 -15.93
CA ILE A 166 -5.66 1.55 -14.80
C ILE A 166 -5.39 0.07 -14.45
N GLY A 167 -5.45 -0.84 -15.41
CA GLY A 167 -5.16 -2.27 -15.21
C GLY A 167 -6.27 -3.07 -14.53
N VAL A 168 -7.54 -2.83 -14.87
CA VAL A 168 -8.73 -3.54 -14.33
C VAL A 168 -8.81 -4.99 -14.81
N GLU A 169 -8.67 -5.24 -16.10
CA GLU A 169 -8.67 -6.59 -16.67
C GLU A 169 -7.35 -7.28 -16.37
N ASN A 170 -6.23 -6.54 -16.42
CA ASN A 170 -4.92 -7.08 -16.09
C ASN A 170 -4.86 -7.68 -14.68
N LEU A 171 -5.37 -6.97 -13.68
CA LEU A 171 -5.43 -7.47 -12.30
C LEU A 171 -6.26 -8.76 -12.18
N LYS A 172 -7.30 -8.94 -13.01
CA LYS A 172 -8.16 -10.14 -12.97
C LYS A 172 -7.50 -11.33 -13.65
N GLU A 173 -6.88 -11.10 -14.80
CA GLU A 173 -6.37 -12.15 -15.69
C GLU A 173 -4.89 -12.48 -15.45
N ASN A 174 -4.18 -11.72 -14.59
CA ASN A 174 -2.74 -11.84 -14.35
C ASN A 174 -1.91 -11.80 -15.64
N MET A 175 -2.22 -10.85 -16.53
CA MET A 175 -1.50 -10.72 -17.80
C MET A 175 -0.21 -9.89 -17.62
N ASP A 176 0.74 -10.09 -18.54
CA ASP A 176 1.98 -9.30 -18.60
C ASP A 176 1.74 -8.05 -19.44
N LEU A 177 2.04 -6.88 -18.86
CA LEU A 177 1.95 -5.56 -19.47
C LEU A 177 2.74 -5.45 -20.79
N SER A 178 3.83 -6.21 -20.94
CA SER A 178 4.69 -6.18 -22.13
C SER A 178 4.09 -6.90 -23.35
N LEU A 179 3.01 -7.67 -23.17
CA LEU A 179 2.53 -8.61 -24.19
C LEU A 179 1.29 -8.16 -24.97
N LYS A 180 0.64 -7.02 -24.65
CA LYS A 180 -0.56 -6.55 -25.38
C LYS A 180 -0.77 -5.03 -25.41
N ASP A 181 -1.43 -4.57 -26.48
CA ASP A 181 -2.15 -3.30 -26.52
C ASP A 181 -3.48 -3.48 -25.78
N PHE A 182 -3.56 -2.98 -24.56
CA PHE A 182 -4.78 -3.07 -23.76
C PHE A 182 -5.86 -2.15 -24.35
N GLY A 183 -7.10 -2.66 -24.46
CA GLY A 183 -8.23 -1.89 -24.98
C GLY A 183 -8.49 -0.61 -24.17
N ASP A 184 -9.26 0.33 -24.73
CA ASP A 184 -9.50 1.64 -24.10
C ASP A 184 -10.09 1.58 -22.69
N SER A 185 -10.72 0.46 -22.29
CA SER A 185 -11.21 0.18 -20.94
C SER A 185 -10.11 0.21 -19.88
N GLU A 186 -8.85 -0.03 -20.28
CA GLU A 186 -7.70 -0.11 -19.38
C GLU A 186 -7.00 1.22 -19.14
N TRP A 187 -7.54 2.29 -19.71
CA TRP A 187 -6.93 3.60 -19.73
C TRP A 187 -7.92 4.68 -19.30
N ILE A 188 -7.41 5.68 -18.59
CA ILE A 188 -8.12 6.92 -18.30
C ILE A 188 -7.40 8.08 -18.97
N SER A 189 -8.16 9.06 -19.42
CA SER A 189 -7.62 10.29 -20.00
C SER A 189 -8.48 11.47 -19.60
N ASN A 190 -7.91 12.66 -19.69
CA ASN A 190 -8.64 13.91 -19.46
C ASN A 190 -8.83 14.72 -20.73
N TYR A 191 -9.03 14.04 -21.87
CA TYR A 191 -9.41 14.72 -23.10
C TYR A 191 -10.65 15.58 -22.85
N SER A 192 -10.55 16.85 -23.21
CA SER A 192 -11.72 17.67 -23.44
C SER A 192 -12.27 17.23 -24.80
N ASN A 193 -13.47 16.66 -24.84
CA ASN A 193 -14.19 16.48 -26.11
C ASN A 193 -14.47 17.84 -26.76
#